data_AF-A0A7Z8Z985-F1
#
_entry.id   AF-A0A7Z8Z985-F1
#
_cell.length_a   1.000
_cell.length_b   1.000
_cell.length_c   1.000
_cell.angle_alpha   90.00
_cell.angle_beta   90.00
_cell.angle_gamma   90.00
#
_symmetry.space_group_name_H-M   'P 1'
#
loop_
_entity.id
_entity.type
_entity.pdbx_description
1 polymer ?
#
loop_
_entity_poly.entity_id
_entity_poly.type
_entity_poly.pdbx_seq_one_letter_code
_entity_poly.pdbx_strand_id
1 'polypeptide(L)'
;MDNYPVRRHWLKPGLKQVTKEWTLQDDFKFSPEDAHDFLLDVFEYFNIEHSGFDGTNYFEYEYPFWQHAPLERELKPLTVEMIVKSAKAGHWLYE
;
A
#
# COMPACT_ATOMS: atom_id res chain seq x y z
N MET A 1 -27.79 35.92 -2.15
CA MET A 1 -27.11 34.61 -2.33
C MET A 1 -27.59 33.74 -1.19
N ASP A 2 -28.83 33.27 -1.29
CA ASP A 2 -29.65 32.90 -0.12
C ASP A 2 -29.96 31.41 -0.03
N ASN A 3 -29.19 30.53 -0.65
CA ASN A 3 -29.46 29.09 -0.58
C ASN A 3 -28.19 28.24 -0.68
N TYR A 4 -27.38 28.22 0.37
CA TYR A 4 -26.49 27.08 0.62
C TYR A 4 -26.91 26.36 1.91
N PRO A 5 -27.40 25.11 1.83
CA PRO A 5 -27.73 24.35 3.03
C PRO A 5 -26.44 23.95 3.75
N VAL A 6 -26.16 24.61 4.87
CA VAL A 6 -25.13 24.21 5.85
C VAL A 6 -25.55 22.87 6.44
N ARG A 7 -24.83 21.80 6.07
CA ARG A 7 -25.10 20.42 6.53
C ARG A 7 -24.96 20.33 8.05
N ARG A 8 -26.00 19.78 8.71
CA ARG A 8 -26.23 19.78 10.17
C ARG A 8 -25.36 18.82 11.01
N HIS A 9 -24.33 18.16 10.48
CA HIS A 9 -23.39 17.36 11.28
C HIS A 9 -21.94 17.68 10.88
N TRP A 10 -21.25 18.40 11.77
CA TRP A 10 -19.89 18.94 11.58
C TRP A 10 -18.78 18.08 12.21
N LEU A 11 -19.12 17.16 13.12
CA LEU A 11 -18.15 16.45 13.94
C LEU A 11 -17.70 15.14 13.29
N LYS A 12 -16.58 15.28 12.56
CA LYS A 12 -15.69 14.24 12.02
C LYS A 12 -16.34 13.35 10.94
N PRO A 13 -16.19 13.68 9.64
CA PRO A 13 -16.15 12.60 8.65
C PRO A 13 -15.16 11.57 9.20
N GLY A 14 -15.58 10.31 9.35
CA GLY A 14 -14.85 9.30 10.10
C GLY A 14 -13.46 9.04 9.49
N LEU A 15 -12.48 9.85 9.85
CA LEU A 15 -11.06 9.64 9.60
C LEU A 15 -10.69 8.38 10.37
N LYS A 16 -10.82 7.25 9.70
CA LYS A 16 -10.34 5.96 10.17
C LYS A 16 -8.82 6.13 10.25
N GLN A 17 -8.28 6.10 11.47
CA GLN A 17 -6.83 6.16 11.64
C GLN A 17 -6.22 4.93 10.96
N VAL A 18 -5.09 5.13 10.30
CA VAL A 18 -4.31 4.02 9.74
C VAL A 18 -3.95 3.08 10.88
N THR A 19 -4.32 1.81 10.75
CA THR A 19 -3.92 0.77 11.70
C THR A 19 -2.87 -0.14 11.09
N LYS A 20 -2.20 -0.94 11.92
CA LYS A 20 -1.07 -1.77 11.49
C LYS A 20 -1.47 -2.86 10.51
N GLU A 21 -2.74 -3.26 10.56
CA GLU A 21 -3.34 -4.30 9.76
C GLU A 21 -3.73 -3.80 8.37
N TRP A 22 -3.70 -2.49 8.13
CA TRP A 22 -4.09 -1.93 6.83
C TRP A 22 -3.16 -2.40 5.73
N THR A 23 -3.73 -2.70 4.57
CA THR A 23 -2.99 -3.05 3.36
C THR A 23 -3.04 -1.93 2.33
N LEU A 24 -2.01 -1.84 1.49
CA LEU A 24 -1.95 -0.82 0.44
C LEU A 24 -3.05 -1.00 -0.61
N GLN A 25 -3.47 -2.24 -0.89
CA GLN A 25 -4.51 -2.52 -1.88
C GLN A 25 -5.94 -2.36 -1.31
N ASP A 26 -6.26 -2.95 -0.15
CA ASP A 26 -7.66 -3.00 0.30
C ASP A 26 -8.12 -1.72 0.99
N ASP A 27 -7.28 -1.19 1.91
CA ASP A 27 -7.62 0.00 2.69
C ASP A 27 -7.22 1.29 1.98
N PHE A 28 -6.01 1.35 1.41
CA PHE A 28 -5.51 2.54 0.71
C PHE A 28 -5.95 2.62 -0.75
N LYS A 29 -6.43 1.51 -1.34
CA LYS A 29 -6.93 1.45 -2.73
C LYS A 29 -5.85 1.79 -3.78
N PHE A 30 -4.58 1.50 -3.49
CA PHE A 30 -3.51 1.72 -4.44
C PHE A 30 -3.54 0.68 -5.56
N SER A 31 -3.21 1.12 -6.77
CA SER A 31 -2.84 0.19 -7.83
C SER A 31 -1.51 -0.49 -7.47
N PRO A 32 -1.19 -1.66 -8.07
CA PRO A 32 0.12 -2.29 -7.94
C PRO A 32 1.30 -1.33 -8.17
N GLU A 33 1.19 -0.48 -9.18
CA GLU A 33 2.22 0.50 -9.54
C GLU A 33 2.32 1.61 -8.49
N ASP A 34 1.19 2.20 -8.09
CA ASP A 34 1.19 3.24 -7.04
C ASP A 34 1.73 2.71 -5.71
N ALA A 35 1.41 1.45 -5.38
CA ALA A 35 1.92 0.80 -4.19
C ALA A 35 3.41 0.52 -4.26
N HIS A 36 3.92 0.14 -5.43
CA HIS A 36 5.35 -0.04 -5.66
C HIS A 36 6.10 1.29 -5.52
N ASP A 37 5.65 2.34 -6.20
CA ASP A 37 6.26 3.68 -6.14
C ASP A 37 6.25 4.23 -4.72
N PHE A 38 5.12 4.09 -4.01
CA PHE A 38 5.01 4.49 -2.61
C PHE A 38 6.01 3.77 -1.70
N LEU A 39 6.24 2.47 -1.91
CA LEU A 39 7.21 1.72 -1.11
C LEU A 39 8.63 2.17 -1.37
N LEU A 40 8.98 2.48 -2.63
CA LEU A 40 10.30 3.01 -2.97
C LEU A 40 10.56 4.33 -2.24
N ASP A 41 9.60 5.25 -2.23
CA ASP A 41 9.68 6.51 -1.48
C ASP A 41 9.90 6.26 0.02
N VAL A 42 9.18 5.29 0.59
CA VAL A 42 9.32 4.91 2.01
C VAL A 42 10.68 4.30 2.29
N PHE A 43 11.17 3.42 1.41
CA PHE A 43 12.47 2.79 1.56
C PHE A 43 13.59 3.82 1.49
N GLU A 44 13.53 4.76 0.56
CA GLU A 44 14.50 5.85 0.46
C GLU A 44 14.43 6.76 1.69
N TYR A 45 13.24 7.20 2.10
CA TYR A 45 13.06 8.13 3.22
C TYR A 45 13.57 7.57 4.54
N PHE A 46 13.37 6.28 4.80
CA PHE A 46 13.81 5.61 6.02
C PHE A 46 15.16 4.88 5.87
N ASN A 47 15.81 4.98 4.71
CA ASN A 47 17.07 4.30 4.40
C ASN A 47 16.99 2.78 4.67
N ILE A 48 15.92 2.16 4.17
CA ILE A 48 15.65 0.72 4.30
C ILE A 48 16.35 0.01 3.14
N GLU A 49 17.25 -0.91 3.45
CA GLU A 49 17.83 -1.79 2.45
C GLU A 49 16.75 -2.73 1.88
N HIS A 50 16.41 -2.55 0.61
CA HIS A 50 15.34 -3.27 -0.09
C HIS A 50 15.89 -4.20 -1.19
N SER A 51 17.14 -4.62 -1.10
CA SER A 51 17.79 -5.52 -2.08
C SER A 51 17.09 -6.88 -2.21
N GLY A 52 16.44 -7.34 -1.13
CA GLY A 52 15.63 -8.56 -1.11
C GLY A 52 14.13 -8.34 -1.33
N PHE A 53 13.69 -7.11 -1.60
CA PHE A 53 12.27 -6.83 -1.85
C PHE A 53 11.88 -7.27 -3.26
N ASP A 54 10.88 -8.15 -3.36
CA ASP A 54 10.24 -8.54 -4.60
C ASP A 54 8.76 -8.17 -4.58
N GLY A 55 8.40 -7.15 -5.36
CA GLY A 55 7.02 -6.67 -5.48
C GLY A 55 6.06 -7.73 -6.03
N THR A 56 6.55 -8.70 -6.80
CA THR A 56 5.72 -9.78 -7.38
C THR A 56 5.18 -10.75 -6.34
N ASN A 57 5.72 -10.73 -5.11
CA ASN A 57 5.21 -11.52 -3.99
C ASN A 57 3.99 -10.87 -3.32
N TYR A 58 3.75 -9.58 -3.57
CA TYR A 58 2.72 -8.79 -2.88
C TYR A 58 1.65 -8.25 -3.84
N PHE A 59 2.01 -8.02 -5.10
CA PHE A 59 1.12 -7.40 -6.08
C PHE A 59 1.02 -8.24 -7.35
N GLU A 60 -0.19 -8.33 -7.89
CA GLU A 60 -0.43 -8.79 -9.26
C GLU A 60 -0.50 -7.59 -10.18
N TYR A 61 0.49 -7.47 -11.07
CA TYR A 61 0.56 -6.42 -12.07
C TYR A 61 -0.37 -6.73 -13.25
N GLU A 62 -0.90 -5.70 -13.90
CA GLU A 62 -1.70 -5.89 -15.10
C GLU A 62 -0.83 -6.40 -16.26
N TYR A 63 -1.27 -7.50 -16.89
CA TYR A 63 -0.62 -8.02 -18.09
C TYR A 63 -1.31 -7.50 -19.35
N PRO A 64 -0.55 -7.17 -20.40
CA PRO A 64 -1.14 -6.93 -21.71
C PRO A 64 -1.98 -8.11 -22.16
N PHE A 65 -3.12 -7.85 -22.80
CA PHE A 65 -4.09 -8.88 -23.21
C PHE A 65 -3.50 -9.96 -24.15
N TRP A 66 -2.37 -9.70 -24.80
CA TRP A 66 -1.66 -10.64 -25.67
C TRP A 66 -0.67 -11.56 -24.94
N GLN A 67 -0.44 -11.32 -23.65
CA GLN A 67 0.50 -12.10 -22.83
C GLN A 67 -0.30 -13.08 -21.96
N HIS A 68 0.14 -14.34 -21.92
CA HIS A 68 -0.41 -15.29 -20.97
C HIS A 68 -0.07 -14.84 -19.55
N ALA A 69 -1.09 -14.64 -18.73
CA ALA A 69 -0.90 -14.39 -17.30
C ALA A 69 -0.06 -15.54 -16.71
N PRO A 70 0.91 -15.24 -15.83
CA PRO A 70 1.66 -16.27 -15.13
C PRO A 70 0.72 -17.13 -14.28
N LEU A 71 1.21 -18.30 -13.86
CA LEU A 71 0.50 -19.17 -12.93
C LEU A 71 0.02 -18.36 -11.72
N GLU A 72 -1.24 -18.55 -11.30
CA GLU A 72 -1.79 -17.95 -10.07
C GLU A 72 -0.80 -18.18 -8.92
N ARG A 73 -0.27 -17.08 -8.39
CA ARG A 73 0.60 -17.08 -7.22
C ARG A 73 -0.23 -16.64 -6.01
N GLU A 74 0.00 -17.29 -4.88
CA GLU A 74 -0.57 -16.84 -3.62
C GLU A 74 0.14 -15.53 -3.19
N LEU A 75 -0.53 -14.40 -3.43
CA LEU A 75 -0.03 -13.09 -3.01
C LEU A 75 -0.01 -12.99 -1.49
N LYS A 76 1.12 -12.54 -0.94
CA LYS A 76 1.25 -12.26 0.49
C LYS A 76 0.63 -10.89 0.80
N PRO A 77 -0.06 -10.74 1.94
CA PRO A 77 -0.60 -9.44 2.32
C PRO A 77 0.55 -8.49 2.67
N LEU A 78 0.55 -7.30 2.07
CA LEU A 78 1.49 -6.23 2.41
C LEU A 78 0.83 -5.22 3.36
N THR A 79 1.20 -5.31 4.64
CA THR A 79 0.59 -4.50 5.70
C THR A 79 1.49 -3.35 6.16
N VAL A 80 0.89 -2.31 6.73
CA VAL A 80 1.61 -1.21 7.39
C VAL A 80 2.55 -1.71 8.48
N GLU A 81 2.18 -2.79 9.20
CA GLU A 81 3.05 -3.38 10.21
C GLU A 81 4.40 -3.85 9.64
N MET A 82 4.37 -4.48 8.47
CA MET A 82 5.58 -4.97 7.80
C MET A 82 6.51 -3.82 7.45
N ILE A 83 5.95 -2.75 6.88
CA ILE A 83 6.69 -1.53 6.53
C ILE A 83 7.35 -0.94 7.79
N VAL A 84 6.60 -0.82 8.89
CA VAL A 84 7.12 -0.27 10.16
C VAL A 84 8.21 -1.16 10.76
N LYS A 85 8.09 -2.49 10.68
CA LYS A 85 9.11 -3.43 11.18
C LYS A 85 10.39 -3.33 10.35
N SER A 86 10.28 -3.31 9.02
CA SER A 86 11.42 -3.12 8.12
C SER A 86 12.10 -1.76 8.32
N ALA A 87 11.32 -0.69 8.49
CA ALA A 87 11.85 0.65 8.81
C ALA A 87 12.66 0.68 10.10
N LYS A 88 12.19 -0.02 11.14
CA LYS A 88 12.91 -0.14 12.42
C LYS A 88 14.17 -0.99 12.31
N ALA A 89 14.19 -1.98 11.42
CA ALA A 89 15.32 -2.86 11.21
C ALA A 89 16.38 -2.27 10.25
N GLY A 90 16.00 -1.27 9.44
CA GLY A 90 16.86 -0.68 8.41
C GLY A 90 17.04 -1.56 7.17
N HIS A 91 16.30 -2.66 7.06
CA HIS A 91 16.29 -3.54 5.89
C HIS A 91 14.94 -4.26 5.79
N TRP A 92 14.61 -4.71 4.59
CA TRP A 92 13.39 -5.47 4.33
C TRP A 92 13.45 -6.86 4.96
N LEU A 93 12.48 -7.18 5.83
CA LEU A 93 12.48 -8.39 6.65
C LEU A 93 11.72 -9.58 6.05
N TYR A 94 11.13 -9.41 4.87
CA TYR A 94 10.15 -10.35 4.33
C TYR A 94 10.57 -10.85 2.94
N GLU A 95 10.35 -12.12 2.69
CA GLU A 95 10.43 -12.75 1.36
C GLU A 95 9.02 -13.10 0.92
#